data_AF-L1NE39-F1
#
_entry.id   AF-L1NE39-F1
#
_cell.length_a   1.000
_cell.length_b   1.000
_cell.length_c   1.000
_cell.angle_alpha   90.00
_cell.angle_beta   90.00
_cell.angle_gamma   90.00
#
_symmetry.space_group_name_H-M   'P 1'
#
loop_
_entity.id
_entity.type
_entity.pdbx_description
1 polymer ?
#
loop_
_entity_poly.entity_id
_entity_poly.type
_entity_poly.pdbx_seq_one_letter_code
_entity_poly.pdbx_strand_id
1 'polypeptide(L)'
;MVTNERRFGNPYIGGKLLYCIDPWSDRWLLAYDLKKVEGEEQADTPEQYSYLAELFDHRPTPEEVAECLFKPYNDVCDEKILRGFRYTTLEETPVTRNVWLDETNQRNFLGEFTFAKLFDGVNLPTIIKMGINEEEAYYYKVLSLNQYKHFILAALGHIKQCLAECWSAKQDVDLTPYHLDDNGKKKAEEAVS
;
A
#
# COMPACT_ATOMS: atom_id res chain seq x y z
N MET A 1 18.41 -1.32 6.53
CA MET A 1 17.79 -0.26 7.36
C MET A 1 17.26 0.75 6.39
N VAL A 2 15.94 0.76 6.14
CA VAL A 2 15.31 1.75 5.27
C VAL A 2 15.44 3.09 5.99
N THR A 3 16.31 3.97 5.51
CA THR A 3 16.41 5.32 6.04
C THR A 3 15.22 6.11 5.52
N ASN A 4 14.27 6.44 6.41
CA ASN A 4 13.12 7.31 6.10
C ASN A 4 13.51 8.78 5.86
N GLU A 5 14.81 9.07 5.78
CA GLU A 5 15.32 10.41 5.49
C GLU A 5 15.22 10.68 4.00
N ARG A 6 14.35 11.63 3.64
CA ARG A 6 14.27 12.13 2.27
C ARG A 6 15.55 12.89 1.94
N ARG A 7 16.11 12.60 0.78
CA ARG A 7 17.22 13.33 0.16
C ARG A 7 16.66 14.44 -0.73
N PHE A 8 17.47 15.47 -0.95
CA PHE A 8 17.15 16.60 -1.82
C PHE A 8 18.18 16.70 -2.94
N GLY A 9 17.71 16.97 -4.16
CA GLY A 9 18.57 17.07 -5.35
C GLY A 9 17.90 16.51 -6.60
N ASN A 10 18.66 16.44 -7.69
CA ASN A 10 18.25 15.68 -8.87
C ASN A 10 18.81 14.25 -8.77
N PRO A 11 17.97 13.21 -8.56
CA PRO A 11 18.44 11.83 -8.44
C PRO A 11 18.70 11.12 -9.78
N TYR A 12 18.36 11.73 -10.91
CA TYR A 12 18.50 11.08 -12.22
C TYR A 12 19.97 11.00 -12.64
N ILE A 13 20.42 9.79 -13.01
CA ILE A 13 21.71 9.58 -13.67
C ILE A 13 21.45 8.92 -15.01
N GLY A 14 21.74 9.62 -16.11
CA GLY A 14 21.47 9.13 -17.46
C GLY A 14 19.99 8.80 -17.72
N GLY A 15 19.07 9.50 -17.05
CA GLY A 15 17.63 9.23 -17.11
C GLY A 15 17.16 8.03 -16.28
N LYS A 16 18.06 7.40 -15.50
CA LYS A 16 17.75 6.28 -14.62
C LYS A 16 17.67 6.73 -13.17
N LEU A 17 16.82 6.06 -12.41
CA LEU A 17 16.64 6.20 -10.96
C LEU A 17 17.12 4.97 -10.19
N LEU A 18 17.55 3.94 -10.91
CA LEU A 18 18.23 2.77 -10.38
C LEU A 18 19.57 2.61 -11.09
N TYR A 19 20.67 2.66 -10.34
CA TYR A 19 22.02 2.57 -10.90
C TYR A 19 23.03 2.04 -9.88
N CYS A 20 24.12 1.46 -10.40
CA CYS A 20 25.25 0.98 -9.59
C CYS A 20 26.07 2.19 -9.11
N ILE A 21 26.31 2.26 -7.80
CA ILE A 21 27.11 3.32 -7.17
C ILE A 21 28.54 2.86 -6.86
N ASP A 22 28.77 1.55 -6.75
CA ASP A 22 30.08 0.97 -6.52
C ASP A 22 30.17 -0.43 -7.12
N PRO A 23 30.78 -0.58 -8.31
CA PRO A 23 30.90 -1.88 -8.98
C PRO A 23 31.76 -2.89 -8.24
N TRP A 24 32.71 -2.45 -7.40
CA TRP A 24 33.61 -3.36 -6.69
C TRP A 24 32.95 -4.04 -5.49
N SER A 25 31.98 -3.36 -4.87
CA SER A 25 31.19 -3.89 -3.76
C SER A 25 29.74 -4.24 -4.14
N ASP A 26 29.44 -4.25 -5.45
CA ASP A 26 28.10 -4.47 -6.03
C ASP A 26 26.99 -3.65 -5.35
N ARG A 27 27.27 -2.39 -5.03
CA ARG A 27 26.28 -1.52 -4.39
C ARG A 27 25.45 -0.77 -5.42
N TRP A 28 24.14 -0.77 -5.21
CA TRP A 28 23.16 -0.12 -6.06
C TRP A 28 22.30 0.85 -5.26
N LEU A 29 21.88 1.93 -5.92
CA LEU A 29 20.99 2.93 -5.35
C LEU A 29 19.71 2.98 -6.16
N LEU A 30 18.57 2.90 -5.47
CA LEU A 30 17.24 3.11 -6.00
C LEU A 30 16.66 4.40 -5.42
N ALA A 31 16.43 5.42 -6.26
CA ALA A 31 15.75 6.65 -5.89
C ALA A 31 14.25 6.56 -6.22
N TYR A 32 13.37 6.75 -5.25
CA TYR A 32 11.92 6.59 -5.41
C TYR A 32 11.12 7.63 -4.64
N ASP A 33 9.80 7.64 -4.86
CA ASP A 33 8.86 8.63 -4.30
C ASP A 33 9.34 10.06 -4.58
N LEU A 34 9.55 10.39 -5.86
CA LEU A 34 10.05 11.70 -6.28
C LEU A 34 8.95 12.75 -6.13
N LYS A 35 9.26 13.82 -5.41
CA LYS A 35 8.39 15.01 -5.29
C LYS A 35 9.16 16.21 -5.80
N LYS A 36 8.67 16.84 -6.87
CA LYS A 36 9.29 18.05 -7.43
C LYS A 36 9.26 19.16 -6.38
N VAL A 37 10.40 19.81 -6.17
CA VAL A 37 10.51 20.98 -5.29
C VAL A 37 10.32 22.20 -6.18
N GLU A 38 9.28 22.99 -5.91
CA GLU A 38 9.06 24.26 -6.60
C GLU A 38 10.13 25.27 -6.18
N GLY A 39 10.83 25.84 -7.17
CA GLY A 39 11.80 26.92 -7.02
C GLY A 39 11.68 27.88 -8.19
N GLU A 40 12.34 29.04 -8.12
CA GLU A 40 12.33 30.02 -9.23
C GLU A 40 12.79 29.33 -10.52
N GLU A 41 11.90 29.25 -11.50
CA GLU A 41 12.19 28.71 -12.83
C GLU A 41 13.21 29.62 -13.53
N GLN A 42 14.49 29.29 -13.37
CA GLN A 42 15.57 29.82 -14.19
C GLN A 42 15.90 28.76 -15.25
N ALA A 43 16.04 29.19 -16.50
CA ALA A 43 16.14 28.28 -17.65
C ALA A 43 17.33 27.30 -17.62
N ASP A 44 18.28 27.47 -16.69
CA ASP A 44 19.50 26.66 -16.54
C ASP A 44 19.60 25.92 -15.20
N THR A 45 18.61 25.98 -14.31
CA THR A 45 18.66 25.23 -13.05
C THR A 45 18.09 23.80 -13.23
N PRO A 46 18.87 22.75 -12.89
CA PRO A 46 18.38 21.38 -12.96
C PRO A 46 17.22 21.20 -11.98
N GLU A 47 16.19 20.49 -12.44
CA GLU A 47 15.01 20.20 -11.62
C GLU A 47 15.40 19.54 -10.29
N GLN A 48 14.83 20.05 -9.21
CA GLN A 48 15.09 19.59 -7.86
C GLN A 48 13.95 18.70 -7.37
N TYR A 49 14.32 17.63 -6.67
CA TYR A 49 13.38 16.65 -6.14
C TYR A 49 13.67 16.37 -4.67
N SER A 50 12.61 16.10 -3.92
CA SER A 50 12.68 15.40 -2.63
C SER A 50 12.35 13.92 -2.88
N TYR A 51 13.26 13.02 -2.56
CA TYR A 51 13.14 11.59 -2.88
C TYR A 51 13.63 10.71 -1.73
N LEU A 52 13.15 9.47 -1.68
CA LEU A 52 13.68 8.42 -0.82
C LEU A 52 14.73 7.61 -1.59
N ALA A 53 15.69 7.04 -0.88
CA ALA A 53 16.73 6.23 -1.50
C ALA A 53 16.94 4.93 -0.73
N GLU A 54 16.84 3.80 -1.43
CA GLU A 54 17.20 2.49 -0.91
C GLU A 54 18.59 2.09 -1.46
N LEU A 55 19.41 1.49 -0.60
CA LEU A 55 20.72 0.97 -0.97
C LEU A 55 20.66 -0.56 -0.95
N PHE A 56 21.04 -1.17 -2.07
CA PHE A 56 21.19 -2.61 -2.19
C PHE A 56 22.67 -2.97 -2.19
N ASP A 57 23.01 -4.08 -1.55
CA ASP A 57 24.35 -4.69 -1.52
C ASP A 57 24.56 -5.73 -2.63
N HIS A 58 23.65 -5.74 -3.60
CA HIS A 58 23.66 -6.57 -4.80
C HIS A 58 22.86 -5.86 -5.90
N ARG A 59 22.98 -6.33 -7.15
CA ARG A 59 22.07 -5.90 -8.25
C ARG A 59 20.63 -6.31 -7.91
N PRO A 60 19.70 -5.37 -7.65
CA PRO A 60 18.36 -5.72 -7.20
C PRO A 60 17.56 -6.39 -8.32
N THR A 61 16.70 -7.30 -7.90
CA THR A 61 15.73 -7.98 -8.76
C THR A 61 14.56 -7.04 -9.12
N PRO A 62 13.82 -7.31 -10.22
CA PRO A 62 12.59 -6.58 -10.54
C PRO A 62 11.57 -6.60 -9.39
N GLU A 63 11.49 -7.70 -8.66
CA GLU A 63 10.60 -7.87 -7.50
C GLU A 63 10.98 -6.94 -6.34
N GLU A 64 12.26 -6.84 -5.99
CA GLU A 64 12.74 -5.95 -4.92
C GLU A 64 12.53 -4.47 -5.27
N VAL A 65 12.76 -4.11 -6.54
CA VAL A 65 12.46 -2.76 -7.04
C VAL A 65 10.97 -2.48 -6.92
N ALA A 66 10.11 -3.39 -7.39
CA ALA A 66 8.67 -3.23 -7.30
C ALA A 66 8.19 -3.14 -5.84
N GLU A 67 8.77 -3.91 -4.92
CA GLU A 67 8.46 -3.85 -3.50
C GLU A 67 8.77 -2.46 -2.92
N CYS A 68 9.95 -1.91 -3.18
CA CYS A 68 10.31 -0.55 -2.75
C CYS A 68 9.36 0.51 -3.33
N LEU A 69 9.05 0.43 -4.63
CA LEU A 69 8.19 1.40 -5.30
C LEU A 69 6.74 1.35 -4.81
N PHE A 70 6.22 0.15 -4.60
CA PHE A 70 4.80 -0.06 -4.29
C PHE A 70 4.49 -0.14 -2.80
N LYS A 71 5.50 -0.27 -1.93
CA LYS A 71 5.30 -0.29 -0.47
C LYS A 71 4.51 0.91 0.05
N PRO A 72 4.79 2.18 -0.31
CA PRO A 72 4.00 3.30 0.18
C PRO A 72 2.52 3.23 -0.22
N TYR A 73 2.22 2.72 -1.42
CA TYR A 73 0.85 2.53 -1.89
C TYR A 73 0.13 1.40 -1.14
N ASN A 74 0.84 0.30 -0.87
CA ASN A 74 0.33 -0.79 -0.03
C ASN A 74 0.03 -0.30 1.38
N ASP A 75 0.97 0.38 2.03
CA ASP A 75 0.82 0.85 3.41
C ASP A 75 -0.40 1.80 3.54
N VAL A 76 -0.60 2.70 2.57
CA VAL A 76 -1.79 3.58 2.51
C VAL A 76 -3.08 2.79 2.27
N CYS A 77 -3.05 1.80 1.38
CA CYS A 77 -4.20 0.93 1.11
C CYS A 77 -4.60 0.13 2.34
N ASP A 78 -3.63 -0.49 3.01
CA ASP A 78 -3.84 -1.32 4.19
C ASP A 78 -4.39 -0.48 5.34
N GLU A 79 -3.87 0.73 5.57
CA GLU A 79 -4.40 1.65 6.58
C GLU A 79 -5.84 2.09 6.27
N LYS A 80 -6.15 2.39 4.99
CA LYS A 80 -7.52 2.69 4.53
C LYS A 80 -8.47 1.52 4.77
N ILE A 81 -8.04 0.29 4.52
CA ILE A 81 -8.83 -0.91 4.79
C ILE A 81 -9.07 -1.04 6.29
N LEU A 82 -8.00 -0.96 7.08
CA LEU A 82 -7.99 -1.19 8.52
C LEU A 82 -8.92 -0.25 9.28
N ARG A 83 -8.93 1.04 8.94
CA ARG A 83 -9.61 2.09 9.74
C ARG A 83 -10.68 2.86 8.99
N GLY A 84 -10.68 2.80 7.65
CA GLY A 84 -11.54 3.63 6.81
C GLY A 84 -12.98 3.14 6.69
N PHE A 85 -13.29 1.90 7.06
CA PHE A 85 -14.64 1.37 6.92
C PHE A 85 -15.58 1.96 7.96
N ARG A 86 -16.65 2.62 7.51
CA ARG A 86 -17.74 3.13 8.34
C ARG A 86 -19.01 2.35 8.05
N TYR A 87 -19.66 1.87 9.10
CA TYR A 87 -20.89 1.11 9.00
C TYR A 87 -22.01 1.77 9.79
N THR A 88 -23.20 1.80 9.21
CA THR A 88 -24.44 2.21 9.87
C THR A 88 -25.27 0.96 10.16
N THR A 89 -25.61 0.75 11.42
CA THR A 89 -26.35 -0.43 11.87
C THR A 89 -27.80 -0.43 11.41
N LEU A 90 -28.38 -1.63 11.29
CA LEU A 90 -29.79 -1.84 10.91
C LEU A 90 -30.64 -2.18 12.13
N GLU A 91 -30.55 -1.35 13.16
CA GLU A 91 -31.40 -1.41 14.36
C GLU A 91 -32.39 -0.24 14.39
N GLU A 92 -33.32 -0.23 15.35
CA GLU A 92 -34.37 0.78 15.44
C GLU A 92 -33.82 2.20 15.52
N THR A 93 -32.72 2.39 16.26
CA THR A 93 -31.95 3.64 16.28
C THR A 93 -30.57 3.39 15.65
N PRO A 94 -30.36 3.70 14.36
CA PRO A 94 -29.11 3.42 13.68
C PRO A 94 -27.93 4.14 14.31
N VAL A 95 -26.84 3.41 14.51
CA VAL A 95 -25.56 3.94 14.99
C VAL A 95 -24.54 3.80 13.87
N THR A 96 -23.79 4.88 13.61
CA THR A 96 -22.68 4.85 12.67
C THR A 96 -21.35 4.90 13.41
N ARG A 97 -20.49 3.91 13.17
CA ARG A 97 -19.11 3.89 13.68
C ARG A 97 -18.16 3.38 12.60
N ASN A 98 -16.89 3.73 12.75
CA ASN A 98 -15.82 3.03 12.07
C ASN A 98 -15.74 1.59 12.58
N VAL A 99 -15.13 0.70 11.80
CA VAL A 99 -14.92 -0.69 12.19
C VAL A 99 -13.46 -1.01 11.93
N TRP A 100 -12.80 -1.55 12.95
CA TRP A 100 -11.44 -2.05 12.82
C TRP A 100 -11.43 -3.32 11.95
N LEU A 101 -11.00 -3.21 10.70
CA LEU A 101 -10.96 -4.32 9.74
C LEU A 101 -9.55 -4.88 9.58
N ASP A 102 -8.93 -5.32 10.66
CA ASP A 102 -7.75 -6.17 10.52
C ASP A 102 -8.09 -7.52 9.91
N GLU A 103 -7.09 -8.29 9.50
CA GLU A 103 -7.32 -9.59 8.86
C GLU A 103 -8.08 -10.57 9.75
N THR A 104 -7.88 -10.51 11.07
CA THR A 104 -8.54 -11.40 12.03
C THR A 104 -10.03 -11.11 12.06
N ASN A 105 -10.41 -9.85 12.16
CA ASN A 105 -11.79 -9.40 12.10
C ASN A 105 -12.42 -9.72 10.74
N GLN A 106 -11.73 -9.44 9.63
CA GLN A 106 -12.21 -9.80 8.30
C GLN A 106 -12.53 -11.30 8.17
N ARG A 107 -11.60 -12.17 8.61
CA ARG A 107 -11.81 -13.63 8.61
C ARG A 107 -12.94 -14.05 9.54
N ASN A 108 -13.00 -13.51 10.75
CA ASN A 108 -14.02 -13.85 11.74
C ASN A 108 -15.41 -13.45 11.26
N PHE A 109 -15.59 -12.22 10.77
CA PHE A 109 -16.89 -11.75 10.27
C PHE A 109 -17.37 -12.60 9.09
N LEU A 110 -16.48 -12.89 8.12
CA LEU A 110 -16.83 -13.72 6.98
C LEU A 110 -17.13 -15.17 7.40
N GLY A 111 -16.34 -15.72 8.31
CA GLY A 111 -16.50 -17.07 8.84
C GLY A 111 -17.82 -17.25 9.59
N GLU A 112 -18.14 -16.33 10.51
CA GLU A 112 -19.40 -16.34 11.24
C GLU A 112 -20.61 -16.13 10.34
N PHE A 113 -20.53 -15.23 9.35
CA PHE A 113 -21.59 -15.06 8.37
C PHE A 113 -21.79 -16.32 7.53
N THR A 114 -20.69 -16.95 7.10
CA THR A 114 -20.74 -18.20 6.33
C THR A 114 -21.37 -19.32 7.16
N PHE A 115 -20.97 -19.45 8.43
CA PHE A 115 -21.58 -20.40 9.35
C PHE A 115 -23.07 -20.13 9.55
N ALA A 116 -23.45 -18.87 9.81
CA ALA A 116 -24.84 -18.47 9.96
C ALA A 116 -25.65 -18.83 8.70
N LYS A 117 -25.10 -18.58 7.51
CA LYS A 117 -25.77 -18.88 6.25
C LYS A 117 -25.91 -20.39 6.00
N LEU A 118 -24.91 -21.20 6.37
CA LEU A 118 -24.92 -22.65 6.16
C LEU A 118 -25.81 -23.41 7.15
N PHE A 119 -25.98 -22.86 8.36
CA PHE A 119 -26.70 -23.51 9.46
C PHE A 119 -27.89 -22.69 9.93
N ASP A 120 -28.59 -22.04 9.00
CA ASP A 120 -29.86 -21.31 9.21
C ASP A 120 -29.87 -20.36 10.42
N GLY A 121 -28.73 -19.70 10.66
CA GLY A 121 -28.56 -18.68 11.70
C GLY A 121 -28.43 -19.24 13.12
N VAL A 122 -28.07 -20.50 13.31
CA VAL A 122 -27.96 -21.12 14.65
C VAL A 122 -26.98 -20.42 15.60
N ASN A 123 -26.00 -19.68 15.07
CA ASN A 123 -25.05 -18.87 15.83
C ASN A 123 -25.52 -17.41 16.04
N LEU A 124 -26.76 -17.07 15.69
CA LEU A 124 -27.35 -15.77 15.97
C LEU A 124 -28.14 -15.80 17.29
N PRO A 125 -28.12 -14.71 18.08
CA PRO A 125 -27.46 -13.44 17.79
C PRO A 125 -25.95 -13.47 18.01
N THR A 126 -25.20 -12.71 17.21
CA THR A 126 -23.76 -12.47 17.42
C THR A 126 -23.50 -10.98 17.69
N ILE A 127 -22.29 -10.65 18.11
CA ILE A 127 -21.86 -9.28 18.41
C ILE A 127 -20.69 -8.91 17.49
N ILE A 128 -20.84 -7.80 16.78
CA ILE A 128 -19.75 -7.16 16.05
C ILE A 128 -19.30 -5.96 16.87
N LYS A 129 -18.01 -5.96 17.27
CA LYS A 129 -17.40 -4.77 17.86
C LYS A 129 -17.06 -3.77 16.75
N MET A 130 -17.68 -2.61 16.81
CA MET A 130 -17.38 -1.44 16.00
C MET A 130 -16.59 -0.43 16.86
N GLY A 131 -15.89 0.50 16.22
CA GLY A 131 -14.93 1.44 16.83
C GLY A 131 -13.49 1.10 16.42
N ILE A 132 -12.63 2.12 16.33
CA ILE A 132 -11.19 1.95 16.07
C ILE A 132 -10.35 1.81 17.35
N ASN A 133 -10.94 2.12 18.50
CA ASN A 133 -10.35 2.04 19.83
C ASN A 133 -11.46 1.71 20.86
N GLU A 134 -11.09 1.53 22.12
CA GLU A 134 -12.06 1.20 23.18
C GLU A 134 -13.01 2.36 23.53
N GLU A 135 -12.58 3.62 23.33
CA GLU A 135 -13.41 4.79 23.66
C GLU A 135 -14.58 4.95 22.69
N GLU A 136 -14.37 4.58 21.42
CA GLU A 136 -15.37 4.60 20.36
C GLU A 136 -16.16 3.29 20.24
N ALA A 137 -15.88 2.32 21.11
CA ALA A 137 -16.41 0.97 20.99
C ALA A 137 -17.94 0.95 21.02
N TYR A 138 -18.52 0.29 20.02
CA TYR A 138 -19.96 0.04 19.93
C TYR A 138 -20.19 -1.44 19.60
N TYR A 139 -20.95 -2.13 20.44
CA TYR A 139 -21.19 -3.56 20.31
C TYR A 139 -22.51 -3.80 19.57
N TYR A 140 -22.43 -3.89 18.25
CA TYR A 140 -23.61 -4.11 17.41
C TYR A 140 -24.10 -5.55 17.52
N LYS A 141 -25.29 -5.73 18.09
CA LYS A 141 -25.94 -7.05 18.21
C LYS A 141 -26.68 -7.39 16.92
N VAL A 142 -26.13 -8.35 16.17
CA VAL A 142 -26.70 -8.86 14.93
C VAL A 142 -27.71 -9.94 15.24
N LEU A 143 -28.98 -9.69 14.95
CA LEU A 143 -30.12 -10.55 15.27
C LEU A 143 -30.58 -11.43 14.10
N SER A 144 -30.20 -11.09 12.87
CA SER A 144 -30.68 -11.79 11.67
C SER A 144 -29.63 -11.92 10.58
N LEU A 145 -29.84 -12.92 9.70
CA LEU A 145 -29.02 -13.10 8.51
C LEU A 145 -29.01 -11.89 7.58
N ASN A 146 -30.12 -11.15 7.51
CA ASN A 146 -30.20 -9.93 6.69
C ASN A 146 -29.30 -8.81 7.22
N GLN A 147 -29.27 -8.61 8.54
CA GLN A 147 -28.37 -7.65 9.17
C GLN A 147 -26.90 -8.05 8.95
N TYR A 148 -26.56 -9.33 9.13
CA TYR A 148 -25.19 -9.78 8.92
C TYR A 148 -24.77 -9.69 7.43
N LYS A 149 -25.66 -10.08 6.51
CA LYS A 149 -25.43 -9.96 5.07
C LYS A 149 -25.18 -8.50 4.67
N HIS A 150 -25.97 -7.57 5.20
CA HIS A 150 -25.78 -6.14 4.93
C HIS A 150 -24.40 -5.66 5.40
N PHE A 151 -23.99 -6.03 6.62
CA PHE A 151 -22.66 -5.73 7.14
C PHE A 151 -21.53 -6.29 6.25
N ILE A 152 -21.59 -7.57 5.89
CA ILE A 152 -20.55 -8.22 5.07
C ILE A 152 -20.47 -7.59 3.67
N LEU A 153 -21.61 -7.30 3.04
CA LEU A 153 -21.61 -6.65 1.73
C LEU A 153 -21.00 -5.25 1.79
N ALA A 154 -21.30 -4.49 2.85
CA ALA A 154 -20.72 -3.17 3.06
C ALA A 154 -19.19 -3.25 3.29
N ALA A 155 -18.73 -4.15 4.17
CA ALA A 155 -17.31 -4.33 4.46
C ALA A 155 -16.51 -4.79 3.21
N LEU A 156 -17.04 -5.77 2.47
CA LEU A 156 -16.43 -6.23 1.21
C LEU A 156 -16.43 -5.13 0.14
N GLY A 157 -17.49 -4.31 0.09
CA GLY A 157 -17.55 -3.15 -0.79
C GLY A 157 -16.42 -2.16 -0.51
N HIS A 158 -16.21 -1.81 0.77
CA HIS A 158 -15.10 -0.95 1.21
C HIS A 158 -13.74 -1.52 0.81
N ILE A 159 -13.47 -2.79 1.15
CA ILE A 159 -12.20 -3.45 0.83
C ILE A 159 -11.93 -3.43 -0.68
N LYS A 160 -12.93 -3.79 -1.50
CA LYS A 160 -12.79 -3.78 -2.97
C LYS A 160 -12.50 -2.40 -3.51
N GLN A 161 -13.14 -1.37 -2.97
CA GLN A 161 -12.90 0.01 -3.39
C GLN A 161 -11.46 0.44 -3.07
N CYS A 162 -10.98 0.18 -1.86
CA CYS A 162 -9.59 0.48 -1.48
C CYS A 162 -8.57 -0.24 -2.36
N LEU A 163 -8.80 -1.52 -2.64
CA LEU A 163 -7.93 -2.31 -3.53
C LEU A 163 -7.93 -1.75 -4.97
N ALA A 164 -9.10 -1.38 -5.50
CA ALA A 164 -9.21 -0.81 -6.84
C ALA A 164 -8.45 0.53 -6.95
N GLU A 165 -8.60 1.41 -5.96
CA GLU A 165 -7.84 2.68 -5.88
C GLU A 165 -6.33 2.43 -5.81
N CYS A 166 -5.91 1.47 -4.97
CA CYS A 166 -4.51 1.11 -4.83
C CYS A 166 -3.91 0.57 -6.13
N TRP A 167 -4.62 -0.33 -6.82
CA TRP A 167 -4.17 -0.87 -8.09
C TRP A 167 -4.09 0.18 -9.18
N SER A 168 -5.07 1.09 -9.25
CA SER A 168 -5.03 2.22 -10.19
C SER A 168 -3.81 3.10 -9.93
N ALA A 169 -3.55 3.47 -8.67
CA ALA A 169 -2.41 4.31 -8.33
C ALA A 169 -1.06 3.65 -8.66
N LYS A 170 -0.94 2.33 -8.52
CA LYS A 170 0.26 1.58 -8.91
C LYS A 170 0.45 1.49 -10.42
N GLN A 171 -0.64 1.41 -11.19
CA GLN A 171 -0.59 1.37 -12.65
C GLN A 171 -0.08 2.69 -13.26
N ASP A 172 -0.29 3.81 -12.57
CA ASP A 172 0.16 5.13 -13.00
C ASP A 172 1.67 5.37 -12.75
N VAL A 173 2.36 4.47 -12.06
CA VAL A 173 3.80 4.60 -11.78
C VAL A 173 4.61 4.29 -13.03
N ASP A 174 5.40 5.26 -13.49
CA ASP A 174 6.36 5.05 -14.58
C ASP A 174 7.57 4.22 -14.10
N LEU A 175 7.66 3.00 -14.62
CA LEU A 175 8.76 2.07 -14.31
C LEU A 175 9.98 2.25 -15.23
N THR A 176 9.88 3.07 -16.26
CA THR A 176 10.95 3.27 -17.26
C THR A 176 12.32 3.63 -16.65
N PRO A 177 12.41 4.55 -15.67
CA PRO A 177 13.68 4.93 -15.06
C PRO A 177 14.31 3.83 -14.19
N TYR A 178 13.56 2.77 -13.89
CA TYR A 178 13.94 1.69 -12.98
C TYR A 178 14.41 0.43 -13.70
N HIS A 179 14.28 0.38 -15.03
CA HIS A 179 14.81 -0.75 -15.80
C HIS A 179 16.34 -0.72 -15.85
N LEU A 180 16.95 -1.79 -15.37
CA LEU A 180 18.37 -2.06 -15.53
C LEU A 180 18.64 -2.56 -16.95
N ASP A 181 19.17 -1.70 -17.82
CA ASP A 181 19.58 -2.15 -19.15
C ASP A 181 20.75 -3.15 -18.99
N ASP A 182 20.70 -4.30 -19.66
CA ASP A 182 21.78 -5.30 -19.65
C ASP A 182 23.10 -4.79 -20.26
N ASN A 183 23.13 -3.55 -20.72
CA ASN A 183 24.30 -2.85 -21.25
C ASN A 183 25.40 -2.59 -20.20
N GLY A 184 25.11 -2.77 -18.90
CA GLY A 184 26.10 -2.68 -17.83
C GLY A 184 27.14 -3.81 -17.83
N LYS A 185 26.90 -4.93 -18.52
CA LYS A 185 27.92 -6.00 -18.67
C LYS A 185 28.88 -5.77 -19.83
N LYS A 186 28.44 -5.14 -20.93
CA LYS A 186 29.27 -5.03 -22.15
C LYS A 186 30.43 -4.05 -22.04
N LYS A 187 30.31 -2.98 -21.24
CA LYS A 187 31.41 -2.01 -21.07
C LYS A 187 32.52 -2.48 -20.12
N ALA A 188 32.28 -3.49 -19.29
CA ALA A 188 33.31 -4.07 -18.43
C ALA A 188 34.14 -5.15 -19.17
N GLU A 189 33.54 -5.89 -20.10
CA GLU A 189 34.27 -6.89 -20.92
C GLU A 189 35.09 -6.24 -22.06
N GLU A 190 34.65 -5.12 -22.62
CA GLU A 190 35.42 -4.38 -23.65
C GLU A 190 36.61 -3.59 -23.08
N ALA A 191 36.70 -3.40 -21.76
CA ALA A 191 37.84 -2.76 -21.10
C ALA A 191 38.96 -3.74 -20.69
N VAL A 192 38.74 -5.04 -20.91
CA VAL A 192 39.68 -6.13 -20.56
C VAL A 192 40.10 -6.95 -21.79
N SER A 193 39.76 -6.50 -23.01
CA SER A 193 40.25 -7.10 -24.27
C SER A 193 41.28 -6.24 -24.98
#